data_AF-A0A1V5D4T9-F1
#
_entry.id   AF-A0A1V5D4T9-F1
#
_cell.length_a   1.000
_cell.length_b   1.000
_cell.length_c   1.000
_cell.angle_alpha   90.00
_cell.angle_beta   90.00
_cell.angle_gamma   90.00
#
_symmetry.space_group_name_H-M   'P 1'
#
loop_
_entity.id
_entity.type
_entity.pdbx_description
1 polymer ?
#
loop_
_entity_poly.entity_id
_entity_poly.type
_entity_poly.pdbx_seq_one_letter_code
_entity_poly.pdbx_strand_id
1 'polypeptide(L)'
;MNHYDLLARNLEEIQAALKNQENLLDGLRKGGGIPVLSSCVSGSCPHRHKFKETLLDAISVLEESRKSFRSKQLEALRKKLTRVLGEIA
;
A
#
# COMPACT_ATOMS: atom_id res chain seq x y z
N MET A 1 20.16 4.76 30.27
CA MET A 1 19.45 5.71 29.39
C MET A 1 18.70 6.67 30.30
N ASN A 2 18.96 7.98 30.20
CA ASN A 2 18.44 8.97 31.14
C ASN A 2 16.94 9.19 30.88
N HIS A 3 16.15 9.40 31.93
CA HIS A 3 14.71 9.71 31.80
C HIS A 3 14.47 10.96 30.95
N TYR A 4 15.41 11.91 30.96
CA TYR A 4 15.38 13.09 30.10
C TYR A 4 15.55 12.75 28.61
N ASP A 5 16.40 11.78 28.27
CA ASP A 5 16.60 11.35 26.88
C ASP A 5 15.35 10.66 26.34
N LEU A 6 14.67 9.89 27.19
CA LEU A 6 13.41 9.23 26.84
C LEU A 6 12.29 10.26 26.63
N LEU A 7 12.21 11.27 27.49
CA LEU A 7 11.24 12.35 27.37
C LEU A 7 11.46 13.17 26.09
N ALA A 8 12.71 13.48 25.76
CA ALA A 8 13.08 14.20 24.54
C ALA A 8 12.63 13.41 23.29
N ARG A 9 12.91 12.10 23.24
CA ARG A 9 12.46 11.24 22.13
C ARG A 9 10.94 11.21 22.00
N ASN A 10 10.22 11.06 23.10
CA ASN A 10 8.77 11.05 23.08
C ASN A 10 8.20 12.40 22.58
N LEU A 11 8.81 13.52 22.98
CA LEU A 11 8.42 14.84 22.50
C LEU A 11 8.69 15.00 21.00
N GLU A 12 9.83 14.53 20.50
CA GLU A 12 10.14 14.52 19.07
C GLU A 12 9.16 13.67 18.27
N GLU A 13 8.79 12.49 18.78
CA GLU A 13 7.80 11.61 18.14
C GLU A 13 6.42 12.26 18.09
N ILE A 14 5.97 12.88 19.18
CA ILE A 14 4.69 13.60 19.23
C ILE A 14 4.71 14.80 18.27
N GLN A 15 5.81 15.55 18.23
CA GLN A 15 5.96 16.69 17.33
C GLN A 15 5.93 16.26 15.86
N ALA A 16 6.59 15.15 15.52
CA ALA A 16 6.54 14.56 14.19
C ALA A 16 5.12 14.09 13.82
N ALA A 17 4.40 13.47 14.75
CA ALA A 17 3.02 13.05 14.55
C ALA A 17 2.08 14.23 14.30
N LEU A 18 2.20 15.31 15.08
CA LEU A 18 1.43 16.54 14.89
C LEU A 18 1.72 17.20 13.54
N LYS A 19 2.99 17.23 13.11
CA LYS A 19 3.38 17.78 11.80
C LYS A 19 2.77 16.99 10.64
N ASN A 20 2.73 15.67 10.76
CA ASN A 20 2.09 14.81 9.76
C ASN A 20 0.59 15.08 9.65
N GLN A 21 -0.09 15.27 10.79
CA GLN A 21 -1.51 15.62 10.81
C GLN A 21 -1.78 16.99 10.20
N GLU A 22 -0.95 18.01 10.50
CA GLU A 22 -1.04 19.34 9.90
C GLU A 22 -0.96 19.27 8.37
N ASN A 23 0.00 18.52 7.84
CA ASN A 23 0.19 18.34 6.39
C ASN A 23 -1.02 17.63 5.73
N LEU A 24 -1.62 16.65 6.40
CA LEU A 24 -2.82 15.96 5.92
C LEU A 24 -4.02 16.91 5.86
N LEU A 25 -4.22 17.73 6.89
CA LEU A 25 -5.29 18.73 6.95
C LEU A 25 -5.08 19.86 5.92
N ASP A 26 -3.83 20.23 5.65
CA ASP A 26 -3.48 21.18 4.59
C ASP A 26 -3.79 20.64 3.19
N GLY A 27 -3.47 19.37 2.94
CA GLY A 27 -3.83 18.69 1.69
C GLY A 27 -5.34 18.59 1.49
N LEU A 28 -6.09 18.27 2.55
CA LEU A 28 -7.56 18.27 2.56
C LEU A 28 -8.15 19.65 2.26
N ARG A 29 -7.63 20.69 2.92
CA ARG A 29 -8.12 22.08 2.77
C ARG A 29 -7.92 22.62 1.36
N LYS A 30 -6.87 22.20 0.67
CA LYS A 30 -6.56 22.61 -0.71
C LYS A 30 -7.45 21.95 -1.77
N GLY A 31 -8.40 21.09 -1.38
CA GLY A 31 -9.56 20.74 -2.21
C GLY A 31 -9.26 19.86 -3.44
N GLY A 32 -8.20 19.06 -3.41
CA GLY A 32 -7.82 18.16 -4.51
C GLY A 32 -8.01 16.69 -4.15
N GLY A 33 -9.25 16.19 -4.20
CA GLY A 33 -9.55 14.76 -4.01
C GLY A 33 -9.33 14.25 -2.59
N ILE A 34 -9.96 13.12 -2.27
CA ILE A 34 -9.76 12.40 -1.01
C ILE A 34 -8.25 12.32 -0.74
N PRO A 35 -7.75 12.70 0.45
CA PRO A 35 -6.37 12.44 0.81
C PRO A 35 -6.27 10.92 0.91
N VAL A 36 -6.01 10.27 -0.21
CA VAL A 36 -5.40 8.96 -0.19
C VAL A 36 -4.15 9.18 0.63
N LEU A 37 -4.24 8.73 1.88
CA LEU A 37 -3.22 8.72 2.92
C LEU A 37 -1.87 8.91 2.24
N SER A 38 -1.21 10.05 2.41
CA SER A 38 0.04 10.34 1.73
C SER A 38 1.14 9.29 2.01
N SER A 39 0.93 8.39 2.98
CA SER A 39 1.73 7.17 3.18
C SER A 39 1.57 6.12 2.06
N CYS A 40 0.53 6.21 1.25
CA CYS A 40 0.24 5.40 0.06
C CYS A 40 0.85 5.97 -1.23
N VAL A 41 1.25 7.25 -1.24
CA VAL A 41 1.82 7.93 -2.41
C VAL A 41 3.31 7.61 -2.55
N SER A 42 4.00 7.39 -1.44
CA SER A 42 5.35 6.84 -1.45
C SER A 42 5.30 5.38 -1.89
N GLY A 43 6.11 4.98 -2.87
CA GLY A 43 6.20 3.58 -3.37
C GLY A 43 6.53 2.51 -2.32
N SER A 44 6.72 2.90 -1.06
CA SER A 44 6.94 2.06 0.11
C SER A 44 5.68 1.88 0.98
N CYS A 45 4.47 2.05 0.44
CA CYS A 45 3.26 1.77 1.18
C CYS A 45 3.16 0.26 1.52
N PRO A 46 3.12 -0.12 2.81
CA PRO A 46 3.04 -1.53 3.20
C PRO A 46 1.75 -2.20 2.67
N HIS A 47 0.67 -1.42 2.50
CA HIS A 47 -0.58 -1.94 1.94
C HIS A 47 -0.44 -2.23 0.42
N ARG A 48 0.27 -1.37 -0.33
CA ARG A 48 0.55 -1.60 -1.75
C ARG A 48 1.47 -2.80 -1.95
N HIS A 49 2.48 -2.96 -1.10
CA HIS A 49 3.36 -4.13 -1.11
C HIS A 49 2.59 -5.42 -0.84
N LYS A 50 1.81 -5.44 0.25
CA LYS A 50 1.00 -6.60 0.62
C LYS A 50 -0.04 -6.94 -0.45
N PHE A 51 -0.67 -5.93 -1.06
CA PHE A 51 -1.60 -6.13 -2.17
C PHE A 51 -0.91 -6.70 -3.41
N LYS A 52 0.29 -6.21 -3.74
CA LYS A 52 1.12 -6.72 -4.84
C LYS A 52 1.51 -8.19 -4.62
N GLU A 53 2.01 -8.54 -3.45
CA GLU A 53 2.33 -9.93 -3.08
C GLU A 53 1.10 -10.82 -3.18
N THR A 54 -0.02 -10.41 -2.58
CA THR A 54 -1.27 -11.17 -2.61
C THR A 54 -1.77 -11.41 -4.04
N LEU A 55 -1.64 -10.42 -4.92
CA LEU A 55 -2.00 -10.54 -6.34
C LEU A 55 -1.06 -11.50 -7.09
N LEU A 56 0.24 -11.47 -6.80
CA LEU A 56 1.22 -12.39 -7.40
C LEU A 56 0.96 -13.83 -6.97
N ASP A 57 0.65 -14.05 -5.70
CA ASP A 57 0.29 -15.37 -5.17
C ASP A 57 -1.00 -15.89 -5.82
N ALA A 58 -2.03 -15.03 -5.92
CA ALA A 58 -3.27 -15.38 -6.60
C ALA A 58 -3.02 -15.75 -8.06
N ILE A 59 -2.19 -15.00 -8.79
CA ILE A 59 -1.82 -15.33 -10.18
C ILE A 59 -1.11 -16.69 -10.26
N SER A 60 -0.17 -16.96 -9.35
CA SER A 60 0.56 -18.23 -9.32
C SER A 60 -0.38 -19.42 -9.09
N VAL A 61 -1.27 -19.33 -8.11
CA VAL A 61 -2.28 -20.37 -7.83
C VAL A 61 -3.25 -20.54 -9.00
N LEU A 62 -3.64 -19.44 -9.67
CA LEU A 62 -4.47 -19.49 -10.88
C LEU A 62 -3.75 -20.15 -12.05
N GLU A 63 -2.45 -19.94 -12.22
CA GLU A 63 -1.64 -20.63 -13.25
C GLU A 63 -1.54 -22.12 -13.00
N GLU A 64 -1.29 -22.52 -11.76
CA GLU A 64 -1.20 -23.92 -11.36
C GLU A 64 -2.55 -24.62 -11.52
N SER A 65 -3.63 -23.94 -11.10
CA SER A 65 -5.01 -24.39 -11.32
C SER A 65 -5.37 -24.44 -12.81
N ARG A 66 -4.88 -23.51 -13.64
CA ARG A 66 -5.08 -23.58 -15.10
C ARG A 66 -4.38 -24.80 -15.70
N LYS A 67 -3.16 -25.11 -15.26
CA LYS A 67 -2.40 -26.28 -15.74
C LYS A 67 -3.12 -27.59 -15.39
N SER A 68 -3.71 -27.69 -14.20
CA SER A 68 -4.42 -28.89 -13.74
C SER A 68 -5.83 -29.02 -14.33
N PHE A 69 -6.57 -27.92 -14.52
CA PHE A 69 -7.97 -27.96 -14.97
C PHE A 69 -8.22 -27.55 -16.42
N ARG A 70 -7.22 -27.02 -17.15
CA ARG A 70 -7.35 -26.46 -18.52
C ARG A 70 -8.52 -25.46 -18.69
N SER A 71 -8.90 -24.76 -17.62
CA SER A 71 -10.04 -23.84 -17.65
C SER A 71 -9.72 -22.54 -18.40
N LYS A 72 -10.54 -22.22 -19.40
CA LYS A 72 -10.47 -20.95 -20.16
C LYS A 72 -10.82 -19.74 -19.30
N GLN A 73 -11.66 -19.91 -18.27
CA GLN A 73 -12.04 -18.83 -17.36
C GLN A 73 -10.89 -18.46 -16.41
N LEU A 74 -10.12 -19.45 -15.94
CA LEU A 74 -8.93 -19.22 -15.11
C LEU A 74 -7.85 -18.47 -15.89
N GLU A 75 -7.67 -18.78 -17.17
CA GLU A 75 -6.73 -18.04 -18.03
C GLU A 75 -7.14 -16.59 -18.27
N ALA A 76 -8.44 -16.33 -18.45
CA ALA A 76 -8.96 -14.98 -18.59
C ALA A 76 -8.78 -14.16 -17.30
N LEU A 77 -9.05 -14.78 -16.14
CA LEU A 77 -8.86 -14.14 -14.84
C LEU A 77 -7.38 -13.82 -14.58
N ARG A 78 -6.47 -14.76 -14.88
CA ARG A 78 -5.03 -14.56 -14.79
C ARG A 78 -4.57 -13.34 -15.59
N LYS A 79 -4.93 -13.27 -16.88
CA LYS A 79 -4.56 -12.14 -17.75
C LYS A 79 -5.06 -10.80 -17.23
N LYS A 80 -6.29 -10.77 -16.68
CA LYS A 80 -6.86 -9.56 -16.09
C LYS A 80 -6.07 -9.11 -14.86
N LEU A 81 -5.71 -10.03 -13.97
CA LEU A 81 -4.93 -9.70 -12.77
C LEU A 81 -3.50 -9.27 -13.11
N THR A 82 -2.85 -9.92 -14.08
CA THR A 82 -1.50 -9.51 -14.55
C THR A 82 -1.51 -8.10 -15.12
N ARG A 83 -2.55 -7.74 -15.89
CA ARG A 83 -2.69 -6.39 -16.45
C ARG A 83 -2.83 -5.33 -15.35
N VAL A 84 -3.71 -5.58 -14.38
CA VAL A 84 -3.92 -4.68 -13.23
C VAL A 84 -2.63 -4.51 -12.42
N LEU A 85 -1.84 -5.58 -12.25
CA LEU A 85 -0.52 -5.50 -11.61
C LEU A 85 0.47 -4.61 -12.36
N GLY A 86 0.46 -4.63 -13.70
CA GLY A 86 1.30 -3.76 -14.52
C GLY A 86 0.90 -2.29 -14.45
N GLU A 87 -0.40 -2.01 -14.29
CA GLU A 87 -0.93 -0.64 -14.11
C GLU A 87 -0.65 -0.08 -12.70
N ILE A 88 -0.40 -0.96 -11.72
CA ILE A 88 -0.06 -0.62 -10.33
C ILE A 88 1.47 -0.58 -10.10
N ALA A 89 2.29 -0.95 -11.09
CA ALA A 89 3.75 -0.95 -10.98
C ALA A 89 4.34 0.47 -10.91
#